data_AF-U5VVR5-F1
#
_entry.id   AF-U5VVR5-F1
#
_cell.length_a   1.000
_cell.length_b   1.000
_cell.length_c   1.000
_cell.angle_alpha   90.00
_cell.angle_beta   90.00
_cell.angle_gamma   90.00
#
_symmetry.space_group_name_H-M   'P 1'
#
loop_
_entity.id
_entity.type
_entity.pdbx_description
1 polymer ?
#
loop_
_entity_poly.entity_id
_entity_poly.type
_entity_poly.pdbx_seq_one_letter_code
_entity_poly.pdbx_strand_id
1 'polypeptide(L)' 'MITALGTGLAFFVILPGMKFVLEMELDENAAAELGRALRYWAGAFKQMELVEGSGSAIYDSKYQEVGQWTIIRSDGES' A
#
# COMPACT_ATOMS: atom_id res chain seq x y z
N MET A 1 29.66 29.36 -30.80
CA MET A 1 29.74 30.28 -29.65
C MET A 1 28.33 30.71 -29.32
N ILE A 2 27.71 30.06 -28.33
CA ILE A 2 26.40 30.42 -27.76
C ILE A 2 26.69 30.63 -26.27
N THR A 3 26.38 31.82 -25.79
CA THR A 3 26.65 32.28 -24.43
C THR A 3 25.71 31.58 -23.45
N ALA A 4 26.26 30.94 -22.40
CA ALA A 4 25.49 30.31 -21.34
C ALA A 4 25.17 31.32 -20.23
N LEU A 5 23.89 31.42 -19.82
CA LEU A 5 23.45 32.05 -18.58
C LEU A 5 22.17 31.36 -18.08
N GLY A 6 22.26 30.63 -16.94
CA GLY A 6 21.15 30.18 -16.06
C GLY A 6 20.18 29.16 -16.67
N THR A 7 19.81 28.04 -16.05
CA THR A 7 19.71 27.66 -14.65
C THR A 7 19.76 26.13 -14.65
N GLY A 8 20.58 25.50 -13.81
CA GLY A 8 20.58 24.04 -13.73
C GLY A 8 19.20 23.57 -13.28
N LEU A 9 18.42 22.93 -14.16
CA LEU A 9 17.29 22.12 -13.73
C LEU A 9 17.88 21.00 -12.86
N ALA A 10 17.76 21.14 -11.55
CA ALA A 10 17.89 20.01 -10.66
C ALA A 10 16.73 19.07 -11.02
N PHE A 11 17.02 18.01 -11.77
CA PHE A 11 16.11 16.89 -11.93
C PHE A 11 16.05 16.18 -10.58
N PHE A 12 15.16 16.64 -9.69
CA PHE A 12 14.69 15.82 -8.60
C PHE A 12 13.82 14.74 -9.22
N VAL A 13 14.39 13.54 -9.41
CA VAL A 13 13.57 12.35 -9.57
C VAL A 13 12.89 12.14 -8.22
N ILE A 14 11.63 12.58 -8.10
CA ILE A 14 10.77 12.11 -7.02
C ILE A 14 10.53 10.64 -7.32
N LEU A 15 11.25 9.77 -6.60
CA LEU A 15 10.97 8.34 -6.67
C LEU A 15 9.55 8.15 -6.10
N PRO A 16 8.62 7.54 -6.86
CA PRO A 16 7.29 7.30 -6.33
C PRO A 16 7.41 6.42 -5.08
N GLY A 17 6.70 6.81 -4.03
CA GLY A 17 6.59 5.99 -2.82
C GLY A 17 5.70 4.77 -3.07
N MET A 18 5.73 3.80 -2.16
CA MET A 18 4.75 2.71 -2.13
C MET A 18 3.80 2.93 -0.95
N LYS A 19 2.51 2.78 -1.19
CA LYS A 19 1.47 2.89 -0.15
C LYS A 19 0.73 1.57 -0.03
N PHE A 20 0.63 1.08 1.19
CA PHE A 20 -0.24 -0.03 1.55
C PHE A 20 -1.65 0.50 1.83
N VAL A 21 -2.64 -0.04 1.14
CA VAL A 21 -4.06 0.28 1.32
C VAL A 21 -4.77 -0.98 1.79
N LEU A 22 -5.51 -0.84 2.88
CA LEU A 22 -6.38 -1.87 3.45
C LEU A 22 -7.80 -1.32 3.46
N GLU A 23 -8.69 -1.96 2.72
CA GLU A 23 -10.11 -1.64 2.67
C GLU A 23 -10.88 -2.88 3.10
N MET A 24 -11.66 -2.75 4.18
CA MET A 24 -12.51 -3.83 4.65
C MET A 24 -13.78 -3.32 5.30
N GLU A 25 -14.86 -4.07 5.12
CA GLU A 25 -16.11 -3.89 5.86
C GLU A 25 -15.94 -4.47 7.26
N LEU A 26 -16.42 -3.73 8.26
CA LEU A 26 -16.33 -4.10 9.67
C LEU A 26 -17.74 -4.27 10.23
N ASP A 27 -17.91 -5.28 11.08
CA ASP A 27 -19.17 -5.57 11.78
C ASP A 27 -19.13 -5.10 13.25
N GLU A 28 -20.09 -5.54 14.06
CA GLU A 28 -20.18 -5.20 15.49
C GLU A 28 -18.92 -5.58 16.31
N ASN A 29 -18.08 -6.48 15.80
CA ASN A 29 -16.81 -6.90 16.41
C ASN A 29 -15.57 -6.31 15.69
N ALA A 30 -15.74 -5.14 15.06
CA ALA A 30 -14.74 -4.42 14.26
C ALA A 30 -13.28 -4.51 14.75
N ALA A 31 -13.02 -4.22 16.03
CA ALA A 31 -11.66 -4.19 16.57
C ALA A 31 -11.02 -5.59 16.65
N ALA A 32 -11.81 -6.61 16.98
CA ALA A 32 -11.33 -7.99 17.08
C ALA A 32 -11.04 -8.57 15.70
N GLU A 33 -11.93 -8.35 14.73
CA GLU A 33 -11.76 -8.83 13.35
C GLU A 33 -10.60 -8.11 12.64
N LEU A 34 -10.50 -6.78 12.78
CA LEU A 34 -9.37 -6.02 12.23
C LEU A 34 -8.04 -6.50 12.84
N GLY A 35 -7.96 -6.66 14.15
CA GLY A 35 -6.77 -7.15 14.83
C GLY A 35 -6.35 -8.56 14.37
N ARG A 36 -7.33 -9.45 14.18
CA ARG A 36 -7.12 -10.80 13.63
C ARG A 36 -6.56 -10.72 12.21
N ALA A 37 -7.21 -9.96 11.32
CA ALA A 37 -6.79 -9.79 9.94
C ALA A 37 -5.35 -9.26 9.86
N LEU A 38 -5.04 -8.19 10.59
CA LEU A 38 -3.69 -7.63 10.65
C LEU A 38 -2.64 -8.63 11.14
N ARG A 39 -2.96 -9.42 12.18
CA ARG A 39 -2.02 -10.43 12.72
C ARG A 39 -1.70 -11.53 11.71
N TYR A 40 -2.70 -12.02 10.97
CA TYR A 40 -2.49 -13.05 9.95
C TYR A 40 -1.68 -12.52 8.76
N TRP A 41 -2.06 -11.36 8.21
CA TRP A 41 -1.40 -10.80 7.03
C TRP A 41 0.00 -10.25 7.33
N ALA A 42 0.21 -9.59 8.47
CA ALA A 42 1.53 -9.08 8.86
C ALA A 42 2.58 -10.19 8.98
N GLY A 43 2.16 -11.42 9.35
CA GLY A 43 3.04 -12.58 9.36
C GLY A 43 3.44 -13.04 7.95
N ALA A 44 2.50 -13.03 7.01
CA ALA A 44 2.71 -13.48 5.65
C ALA A 44 3.63 -12.56 4.84
N PHE A 45 3.57 -11.24 5.07
CA PHE A 45 4.35 -10.26 4.30
C PHE A 45 5.87 -10.46 4.34
N LYS A 46 6.40 -11.14 5.37
CA LYS A 46 7.84 -11.46 5.46
C LYS A 46 8.34 -12.32 4.30
N GLN A 47 7.44 -13.03 3.61
CA GLN A 47 7.76 -13.95 2.54
C GLN A 47 7.28 -13.46 1.17
N MET A 48 6.67 -12.26 1.11
CA MET A 48 6.08 -11.71 -0.10
C MET A 48 6.97 -10.61 -0.68
N GLU A 49 7.13 -10.61 -2.00
CA GLU A 49 7.64 -9.44 -2.71
C GLU A 49 6.51 -8.44 -2.86
N LEU A 50 6.64 -7.26 -2.23
CA LEU A 50 5.64 -6.20 -2.28
C LEU A 50 5.98 -5.24 -3.42
N VAL A 51 5.35 -5.44 -4.57
CA VAL A 51 5.42 -4.56 -5.75
C VAL A 51 4.08 -3.87 -6.00
N GLU A 52 4.08 -2.79 -6.76
CA GLU A 52 2.86 -2.13 -7.23
C GLU A 52 1.90 -3.16 -7.87
N GLY A 53 0.63 -3.12 -7.45
CA GLY A 53 -0.40 -4.08 -7.86
C GLY A 53 -0.45 -5.37 -7.03
N SER A 54 0.49 -5.59 -6.10
CA SER A 54 0.39 -6.70 -5.14
C SER A 54 -0.85 -6.52 -4.28
N GLY A 55 -1.62 -7.58 -4.07
CA GLY A 55 -2.82 -7.52 -3.27
C GLY A 55 -3.43 -8.89 -3.01
N SER A 56 -4.36 -8.95 -2.06
CA SER A 56 -5.20 -10.12 -1.84
C SER A 56 -6.51 -9.72 -1.19
N ALA A 57 -7.57 -10.49 -1.49
CA ALA A 57 -8.81 -10.47 -0.74
C ALA A 57 -8.57 -10.89 0.73
N ILE A 58 -9.38 -10.33 1.62
CA ILE A 58 -9.41 -10.59 3.05
C ILE A 58 -10.70 -11.30 3.37
N TYR A 59 -10.58 -12.36 4.18
CA TYR A 59 -11.71 -13.19 4.54
C TYR A 59 -11.94 -13.17 6.05
N ASP A 60 -13.22 -13.19 6.43
CA ASP A 60 -13.63 -13.37 7.82
C ASP A 60 -13.41 -14.81 8.30
N SER A 61 -13.81 -15.09 9.54
CA SER A 61 -13.72 -16.44 10.12
C SER A 61 -14.66 -17.46 9.48
N LYS A 62 -15.66 -17.01 8.71
CA LYS A 62 -16.62 -17.83 7.96
C LYS A 62 -16.23 -17.99 6.48
N TYR A 63 -15.03 -17.56 6.10
CA TYR A 63 -14.54 -17.55 4.72
C TYR A 63 -15.36 -16.68 3.76
N GLN A 64 -16.01 -15.64 4.28
CA GLN A 64 -16.65 -14.60 3.48
C GLN A 64 -15.63 -13.52 3.17
N GLU A 65 -15.59 -13.07 1.92
CA GLU A 65 -14.77 -11.92 1.54
C GLU A 65 -15.33 -10.66 2.21
N VAL A 66 -14.46 -9.94 2.90
CA VAL A 66 -14.81 -8.71 3.65
C VAL A 66 -13.99 -7.52 3.22
N GLY A 67 -13.14 -7.67 2.21
CA GLY A 67 -12.28 -6.58 1.75
C GLY A 67 -11.04 -7.08 1.04
N GLN A 68 -10.07 -6.19 0.89
CA GLN A 68 -8.82 -6.45 0.21
C GLN A 68 -7.70 -5.54 0.74
N TRP A 69 -6.47 -5.98 0.52
CA TRP A 69 -5.32 -5.08 0.59
C TRP A 69 -4.64 -4.96 -0.77
N THR A 70 -4.01 -3.81 -1.02
CA THR A 70 -3.25 -3.56 -2.23
C THR A 70 -2.03 -2.65 -1.96
N ILE A 71 -0.97 -2.84 -2.74
CA ILE A 71 0.16 -1.93 -2.83
C ILE A 71 -0.05 -1.04 -4.05
N ILE A 72 -0.24 0.24 -3.80
CA ILE A 72 -0.36 1.25 -4.86
C ILE A 72 0.88 2.13 -4.92
N ARG A 73 1.09 2.72 -6.10
CA ARG A 73 1.99 3.84 -6.25
C ARG A 73 1.49 5.02 -5.41
N SER A 74 2.40 5.64 -4.68
CA SER A 74 2.16 6.87 -3.93
C SER A 74 2.85 8.02 -4.62
N ASP A 75 2.06 8.99 -5.06
CA ASP A 75 2.54 10.19 -5.75
C ASP A 75 3.01 11.26 -4.74
N GLY A 76 3.83 10.88 -3.77
CA GLY A 76 4.60 11.82 -2.92
C GLY A 76 3.87 12.93 -2.16
N GLU A 77 2.54 12.99 -2.15
CA GLU A 77 1.76 14.03 -1.46
C GLU A 77 1.14 13.44 -0.19
N SER A 78 1.61 13.94 0.96
CA SER A 78 1.10 13.66 2.31
C SER A 78 0.45 14.90 2.88
#